data_AF-A0A5J4S2S3-F1
#
_entry.id   AF-A0A5J4S2S3-F1
#
_cell.length_a   1.000
_cell.length_b   1.000
_cell.length_c   1.000
_cell.angle_alpha   90.00
_cell.angle_beta   90.00
_cell.angle_gamma   90.00
#
_symmetry.space_group_name_H-M   'P 1'
#
loop_
_entity.id
_entity.type
_entity.pdbx_description
1 polymer ?
#
loop_
_entity_poly.entity_id
_entity_poly.type
_entity_poly.pdbx_seq_one_letter_code
_entity_poly.pdbx_strand_id
1 'polypeptide(L)'
;MEKHLPLPQVVLQYGVSKSALESWIRMVKANGYASLHPQKKRGRPSTSMGRPKKHVPETALEKLQAENAHLRGENALLKKVKALVEERETRERMSGQQPSKD
;
A
#
# COMPACT_ATOMS: atom_id res chain seq x y z
N MET A 1 12.40 40.48 26.74
CA MET A 1 11.85 41.80 26.38
C MET A 1 11.30 41.72 24.97
N GLU A 2 9.98 41.76 24.80
CA GLU A 2 9.38 41.97 23.47
C GLU A 2 9.67 43.41 23.05
N LYS A 3 10.43 43.58 21.96
CA LYS A 3 10.65 44.90 21.38
C LYS A 3 9.42 45.24 20.55
N HIS A 4 8.63 46.22 20.98
CA HIS A 4 7.48 46.73 20.21
C HIS A 4 7.98 47.54 19.02
N LEU A 5 8.39 46.85 17.95
CA LEU A 5 8.81 47.47 16.71
C LEU A 5 7.61 47.67 15.77
N PRO A 6 7.52 48.82 15.09
CA PRO A 6 6.47 49.07 14.11
C PRO A 6 6.67 48.20 12.87
N LEU A 7 5.57 47.66 12.32
CA LEU A 7 5.60 46.76 11.15
C LEU A 7 6.40 47.30 9.95
N PRO A 8 6.32 48.60 9.58
CA PRO A 8 7.09 49.14 8.48
C PRO A 8 8.61 49.02 8.67
N GLN A 9 9.09 49.16 9.91
CA GLN A 9 10.52 49.03 10.21
C GLN A 9 10.98 47.58 10.00
N VAL A 10 10.18 46.60 10.42
CA VAL A 10 10.51 45.18 10.24
C VAL A 10 10.50 44.80 8.75
N VAL A 11 9.53 45.30 7.99
CA VAL A 11 9.47 45.12 6.53
C VAL A 11 10.75 45.61 5.85
N LEU A 12 11.21 46.83 6.21
CA LEU A 12 12.43 47.40 5.64
C LEU A 12 13.69 46.67 6.08
N GLN A 13 13.80 46.30 7.36
CA GLN A 13 15.00 45.64 7.90
C GLN A 13 15.21 44.24 7.33
N TYR A 14 14.13 43.48 7.14
CA TYR A 14 14.22 42.06 6.76
C TYR A 14 13.82 41.79 5.30
N GLY A 15 13.42 42.83 4.54
CA GLY A 15 13.04 42.68 3.13
C GLY A 15 11.82 41.78 2.91
N VAL A 16 10.93 41.68 3.90
CA VAL A 16 9.73 40.83 3.85
C VAL A 16 8.52 41.69 3.50
N SER A 17 7.60 41.19 2.67
CA SER A 17 6.38 41.92 2.35
C SER A 17 5.51 42.14 3.60
N LYS A 18 4.88 43.33 3.69
CA LYS A 18 3.95 43.66 4.78
C LYS A 18 2.86 42.60 4.95
N SER A 19 2.31 42.09 3.83
CA SER A 19 1.26 41.07 3.82
C SER A 19 1.73 39.71 4.36
N ALA A 20 2.97 39.29 4.05
CA ALA A 20 3.54 38.07 4.59
C ALA A 20 3.73 38.18 6.11
N LEU A 21 4.27 39.32 6.58
CA LEU A 21 4.46 39.58 8.00
C LEU A 21 3.13 39.59 8.78
N GLU A 22 2.10 40.24 8.25
CA GLU A 22 0.75 40.24 8.85
C GLU A 22 0.15 38.83 8.91
N SER A 23 0.33 38.03 7.86
CA SER A 23 -0.10 36.63 7.81
C SER A 23 0.59 35.79 8.89
N TRP A 24 1.92 35.93 9.03
CA TRP A 24 2.70 35.24 10.06
C TRP A 24 2.27 35.63 11.48
N ILE A 25 2.05 36.92 11.74
CA ILE A 25 1.55 37.40 13.03
C ILE A 25 0.18 36.78 13.35
N ARG A 26 -0.73 36.72 12.36
CA ARG A 26 -2.04 36.10 12.55
C ARG A 26 -1.92 34.61 12.87
N MET A 27 -1.04 33.88 12.17
CA MET A 27 -0.82 32.44 12.41
C MET A 27 -0.25 32.19 13.81
N VAL A 28 0.74 32.99 14.23
CA VAL A 28 1.34 32.86 15.57
C VAL A 28 0.33 33.20 16.66
N LYS A 29 -0.49 34.23 16.50
CA LYS A 29 -1.54 34.58 17.48
C LYS A 29 -2.59 33.49 17.63
N ALA A 30 -2.93 32.79 16.55
CA ALA A 30 -3.95 31.74 16.57
C ALA A 30 -3.41 30.39 17.08
N ASN A 31 -2.20 30.00 16.64
CA ASN A 31 -1.71 28.63 16.75
C ASN A 31 -0.31 28.53 17.41
N GLY A 32 0.24 29.64 17.90
CA GLY A 32 1.59 29.73 18.45
C GLY A 32 2.70 29.69 17.39
N TYR A 33 3.95 29.83 17.84
CA TYR A 33 5.14 29.87 16.96
C TYR A 33 5.37 28.58 16.18
N ALA A 34 4.91 27.43 16.70
CA ALA A 34 5.00 26.14 16.01
C ALA A 34 4.33 26.15 14.63
N SER A 35 3.36 27.03 14.42
CA SER A 35 2.66 27.18 13.13
C SER A 35 3.52 27.78 12.01
N LEU A 36 4.63 28.44 12.33
CA LEU A 36 5.58 28.94 11.34
C LEU A 36 6.51 27.84 10.80
N HIS A 37 6.61 26.70 11.49
CA HIS A 37 7.38 25.57 10.99
C HIS A 37 6.64 24.92 9.81
N PRO A 38 7.36 24.42 8.78
CA PRO A 38 6.73 23.71 7.66
C PRO A 38 6.04 22.42 8.14
N GLN A 39 4.76 22.48 8.48
CA GLN A 39 4.04 21.34 9.06
C GLN A 39 3.48 20.36 8.02
N LYS A 40 3.38 20.78 6.75
CA LYS A 40 2.72 19.97 5.71
C LYS A 40 3.61 19.88 4.48
N LYS A 41 3.80 18.65 3.99
CA LYS A 41 4.29 18.43 2.62
C LYS A 41 3.33 19.17 1.68
N ARG A 42 3.84 20.13 0.91
CA ARG A 42 3.04 20.83 -0.11
C ARG A 42 2.58 19.78 -1.13
N GLY A 43 1.28 19.70 -1.39
CA GLY A 43 0.72 18.81 -2.40
C GLY A 43 -0.53 18.06 -1.94
N ARG A 44 -1.07 17.24 -2.84
CA ARG A 44 -2.24 16.39 -2.60
C ARG A 44 -1.87 15.33 -1.54
N PRO A 45 -2.73 15.09 -0.52
CA PRO A 45 -2.57 13.93 0.35
C PRO A 45 -2.47 12.66 -0.50
N SER A 46 -1.52 11.78 -0.18
CA SER A 46 -1.42 10.48 -0.85
C SER A 46 -2.69 9.68 -0.56
N THR A 47 -3.66 9.72 -1.48
CA THR A 47 -4.77 8.78 -1.45
C THR A 47 -4.16 7.40 -1.55
N SER A 48 -4.42 6.54 -0.56
CA SER A 48 -3.96 5.16 -0.50
C SER A 48 -4.61 4.31 -1.61
N MET A 49 -4.30 4.63 -2.86
CA MET A 49 -4.69 3.88 -4.06
C MET A 49 -3.56 2.90 -4.46
N GLY A 50 -2.55 2.74 -3.61
CA GLY A 50 -1.47 1.79 -3.83
C GLY A 50 -1.95 0.35 -3.60
N ARG A 51 -1.39 -0.59 -4.35
CA ARG A 51 -1.60 -2.02 -4.14
C ARG A 51 -1.27 -2.38 -2.68
N PRO A 52 -2.17 -3.06 -1.95
CA PRO A 52 -1.86 -3.56 -0.62
C PRO A 52 -0.60 -4.43 -0.67
N LYS A 53 0.27 -4.28 0.34
CA LYS A 53 1.45 -5.16 0.48
C LYS A 53 0.96 -6.60 0.64
N LYS A 54 1.70 -7.55 0.05
CA LYS A 54 1.42 -8.98 0.24
C LYS A 54 1.50 -9.29 1.74
N HIS A 55 0.46 -9.92 2.28
CA HIS A 55 0.47 -10.40 3.66
C HIS A 55 1.52 -11.52 3.77
N VAL A 56 2.54 -11.28 4.59
CA VAL A 56 3.50 -12.31 4.96
C VAL A 56 3.01 -12.91 6.27
N PRO A 57 2.81 -14.24 6.37
CA PRO A 57 2.37 -14.86 7.61
C PRO A 57 3.35 -14.58 8.74
N GLU A 58 2.89 -13.94 9.81
CA GLU A 58 3.75 -13.51 10.93
C GLU A 58 3.81 -14.61 12.00
N THR A 59 2.72 -15.34 12.18
CA THR A 59 2.60 -16.40 13.20
C THR A 59 2.82 -17.80 12.61
N ALA A 60 3.21 -18.76 13.46
CA ALA A 60 3.35 -20.16 13.05
C ALA A 60 2.01 -20.75 12.54
N LEU A 61 0.90 -20.34 13.15
CA LEU A 61 -0.44 -20.79 12.75
C LEU A 61 -0.79 -20.32 11.33
N GLU A 62 -0.54 -19.06 11.01
CA GLU A 62 -0.80 -18.52 9.67
C GLU A 62 0.10 -19.17 8.61
N LYS A 63 1.36 -19.48 8.93
CA LYS A 63 2.26 -20.23 8.03
C LYS A 63 1.68 -21.60 7.71
N LEU A 64 1.23 -22.34 8.73
CA LEU A 64 0.60 -23.64 8.55
C LEU A 64 -0.70 -23.56 7.75
N GLN A 65 -1.51 -22.52 7.95
CA GLN A 65 -2.73 -22.31 7.16
C GLN A 65 -2.41 -22.03 5.69
N ALA A 66 -1.39 -21.21 5.41
CA ALA A 66 -0.94 -20.92 4.05
C ALA A 66 -0.42 -22.18 3.34
N GLU A 67 0.41 -22.97 4.03
CA GLU A 67 0.91 -24.23 3.50
C GLU A 67 -0.21 -25.24 3.28
N ASN A 68 -1.17 -25.34 4.21
CA ASN A 68 -2.33 -26.22 4.04
C ASN A 68 -3.17 -25.83 2.82
N ALA A 69 -3.40 -24.53 2.60
CA ALA A 69 -4.10 -24.03 1.43
C ALA A 69 -3.35 -24.36 0.12
N HIS A 70 -2.03 -24.20 0.13
CA HIS A 70 -1.17 -24.57 -0.99
C HIS A 70 -1.28 -26.07 -1.32
N LEU A 71 -1.07 -26.93 -0.32
CA LEU A 71 -1.15 -28.39 -0.46
C LEU A 71 -2.55 -28.86 -0.89
N ARG A 72 -3.62 -28.17 -0.45
CA ARG A 72 -4.99 -28.46 -0.93
C ARG A 72 -5.16 -28.15 -2.41
N GLY A 73 -4.56 -27.06 -2.90
CA GLY A 73 -4.53 -26.72 -4.32
C GLY A 73 -3.82 -27.79 -5.15
N GLU A 74 -2.62 -28.20 -4.73
CA GLU A 74 -1.86 -29.27 -5.40
C GLU A 74 -2.63 -30.59 -5.43
N ASN A 75 -3.21 -30.99 -4.29
CA ASN A 75 -4.02 -32.20 -4.21
C ASN A 75 -5.25 -32.15 -5.12
N ALA A 76 -5.90 -31.00 -5.26
CA ALA A 76 -7.02 -30.83 -6.17
C ALA A 76 -6.59 -31.01 -7.64
N LEU A 77 -5.42 -30.46 -8.02
CA LEU A 77 -4.85 -30.66 -9.35
C LEU A 77 -4.51 -32.14 -9.62
N LEU A 78 -3.85 -32.80 -8.67
CA LEU A 78 -3.51 -34.23 -8.79
C LEU A 78 -4.76 -35.11 -8.92
N LYS A 79 -5.80 -34.85 -8.13
CA LYS A 79 -7.09 -35.56 -8.23
C LYS A 79 -7.73 -35.36 -9.60
N LYS A 80 -7.67 -34.14 -10.15
CA LYS A 80 -8.20 -33.86 -11.49
C LYS A 80 -7.43 -34.60 -12.57
N VAL A 81 -6.09 -34.62 -12.49
CA VAL A 81 -5.26 -35.39 -13.43
C VAL A 81 -5.60 -36.87 -13.36
N LYS A 82 -5.69 -37.43 -12.15
CA LYS A 82 -6.06 -38.83 -11.95
C LYS A 82 -7.41 -39.16 -12.58
N ALA A 83 -8.42 -38.32 -12.35
CA ALA A 83 -9.76 -38.52 -12.93
C ALA A 83 -9.74 -38.51 -14.47
N LEU A 84 -8.95 -37.61 -15.09
CA LEU A 84 -8.82 -37.56 -16.55
C LEU A 84 -8.11 -38.79 -17.13
N VAL A 85 -7.10 -39.32 -16.44
CA VAL A 85 -6.41 -40.55 -16.85
C VAL A 85 -7.36 -41.74 -16.76
N GLU A 86 -8.09 -41.88 -15.66
CA GLU A 86 -9.08 -42.96 -15.48
C GLU A 86 -10.20 -42.89 -16.54
N GLU A 87 -10.69 -41.69 -16.88
CA GLU A 87 -11.66 -41.49 -17.97
C GLU A 87 -11.08 -41.90 -19.34
N ARG A 88 -9.81 -41.57 -19.60
CA ARG A 88 -9.13 -41.95 -20.85
C ARG A 88 -8.96 -43.47 -20.97
N GLU A 89 -8.46 -44.11 -19.92
CA GLU A 89 -8.24 -45.56 -19.89
C GLU A 89 -9.56 -46.33 -20.01
N THR A 90 -10.61 -45.89 -19.32
CA THR A 90 -11.94 -46.51 -19.42
C THR A 90 -12.49 -46.38 -20.83
N ARG A 91 -12.33 -45.21 -21.48
CA ARG A 91 -12.72 -45.00 -22.87
C ARG A 91 -11.95 -45.89 -23.84
N GLU A 92 -10.63 -46.03 -23.68
CA GLU A 92 -9.81 -46.91 -24.54
C GLU A 92 -10.16 -48.38 -24.36
N ARG A 93 -10.42 -48.83 -23.13
CA ARG A 93 -10.90 -50.18 -22.85
C ARG A 93 -12.24 -50.47 -23.51
N MET A 94 -13.15 -49.50 -23.52
CA MET A 94 -14.46 -49.64 -24.17
C MET A 94 -14.39 -49.53 -25.71
N SER A 95 -13.43 -48.76 -26.25
CA SER A 95 -13.29 -48.58 -27.69
C SER A 95 -12.46 -49.66 -28.39
N GLY A 96 -11.75 -50.51 -27.63
CA GLY A 96 -10.87 -51.55 -28.17
C GLY A 96 -9.67 -51.03 -28.95
N GLN A 97 -9.45 -49.71 -28.98
CA GLN A 97 -8.32 -49.08 -29.67
C GLN A 97 -7.11 -49.05 -28.74
N GLN A 98 -6.08 -49.83 -29.08
CA GLN A 98 -4.77 -49.69 -28.44
C GLN A 98 -4.07 -48.44 -28.97
N PRO A 99 -3.43 -47.63 -28.11
CA PRO A 99 -2.65 -46.48 -28.57
C PRO A 99 -1.47 -46.99 -29.40
N SER A 100 -1.34 -46.47 -30.63
CA SER A 100 -0.17 -46.73 -31.47
C SER A 100 1.06 -46.16 -30.78
N LYS A 101 2.06 -47.00 -30.54
CA LYS A 101 3.35 -46.59 -29.97
C LYS A 101 4.20 -46.04 -31.11
N ASP A 102 4.53 -44.75 -31.03
CA ASP A 102 5.67 -44.15 -31.72
C ASP A 102 6.82 -43.96 -30.73
#